data_AF-A0AA37VAH8-F1
#
_entry.id   AF-A0AA37VAH8-F1
#
_cell.length_a   1.000
_cell.length_b   1.000
_cell.length_c   1.000
_cell.angle_alpha   90.00
_cell.angle_beta   90.00
_cell.angle_gamma   90.00
#
_symmetry.space_group_name_H-M   'P 1'
#
loop_
_entity.id
_entity.type
_entity.pdbx_description
1 polymer ?
#
loop_
_entity_poly.entity_id
_entity_poly.type
_entity_poly.pdbx_seq_one_letter_code
_entity_poly.pdbx_strand_id
1 'polypeptide(L)'
;MPDYSLVQTAALALAADASETAFTDRVVPPLVDAWLLEYNARSPSRDVMEIAVGGFCFLFDLKHERLIAAWGVSQGRHGAPRDKGRMAGHPLGAGAGYHRGHAIPHTLGGPTDINLVPQLGAINIGPFRELERQAVATPGALYFTYWSYPPTRAKGGGSQQPIGVDQGLLRPGLAPDIRTHGN
;
A
#
# COMPACT_ATOMS: atom_id res chain seq x y z
N MET A 1 11.54 -7.28 7.23
CA MET A 1 11.29 -6.15 6.31
C MET A 1 11.54 -6.67 4.92
N PRO A 2 10.74 -6.26 3.93
CA PRO A 2 10.94 -6.68 2.54
C PRO A 2 12.30 -6.25 2.02
N ASP A 3 12.91 -7.07 1.17
CA ASP A 3 14.11 -6.69 0.41
C ASP A 3 13.68 -6.04 -0.90
N TYR A 4 13.97 -4.75 -1.05
CA TYR A 4 13.64 -3.96 -2.24
C TYR A 4 14.81 -3.84 -3.22
N SER A 5 15.88 -4.62 -3.10
CA SER A 5 17.04 -4.56 -3.99
C SER A 5 16.69 -4.73 -5.47
N LEU A 6 15.89 -5.75 -5.80
CA LEU A 6 15.42 -5.98 -7.17
C LEU A 6 14.50 -4.85 -7.67
N VAL A 7 13.68 -4.30 -6.79
CA VAL A 7 12.82 -3.14 -7.09
C VAL A 7 13.67 -1.92 -7.43
N GLN A 8 14.72 -1.66 -6.65
CA GLN A 8 15.65 -0.57 -6.91
C GLN A 8 16.35 -0.74 -8.26
N THR A 9 16.86 -1.94 -8.55
CA THR A 9 17.46 -2.24 -9.85
C THR A 9 16.48 -2.03 -11.00
N ALA A 10 15.25 -2.52 -10.87
CA ALA A 10 14.23 -2.37 -11.89
C ALA A 10 13.84 -0.89 -12.12
N ALA A 11 13.63 -0.12 -11.05
CA ALA A 11 13.24 1.29 -11.12
C ALA A 11 14.32 2.17 -11.77
N LEU A 12 15.59 1.95 -11.42
CA LEU A 12 16.73 2.66 -12.01
C LEU A 12 16.93 2.33 -13.50
N ALA A 13 16.49 1.14 -13.93
CA ALA A 13 16.58 0.71 -15.32
C ALA A 13 15.38 1.16 -16.17
N LEU A 14 14.43 1.91 -15.61
CA LEU A 14 13.37 2.57 -16.36
C LEU A 14 13.91 3.85 -17.01
N ALA A 15 13.52 4.10 -18.26
CA ALA A 15 13.75 5.40 -18.89
C ALA A 15 12.93 6.49 -18.18
N ALA A 16 13.37 7.75 -18.23
CA ALA A 16 12.68 8.85 -17.55
C ALA A 16 11.23 9.07 -18.04
N ASP A 17 10.94 8.68 -19.28
CA ASP A 17 9.63 8.74 -19.95
C ASP A 17 8.90 7.39 -19.96
N ALA A 18 9.31 6.45 -19.08
CA ALA A 18 8.70 5.12 -19.02
C ALA A 18 7.18 5.20 -18.80
N SER A 19 6.46 4.36 -19.54
CA SER A 19 5.01 4.25 -19.42
C SER A 19 4.60 3.51 -18.15
N GLU A 20 3.31 3.61 -17.81
CA GLU A 20 2.69 2.80 -16.76
C GLU A 20 2.88 1.29 -16.97
N THR A 21 2.88 0.84 -18.23
CA THR A 21 3.17 -0.56 -18.59
C THR A 21 4.58 -0.97 -18.16
N ALA A 22 5.57 -0.08 -18.27
CA ALA A 22 6.94 -0.39 -17.87
C ALA A 22 7.06 -0.63 -16.36
N PHE A 23 6.30 0.11 -15.53
CA PHE A 23 6.19 -0.21 -14.10
C PHE A 23 5.55 -1.57 -13.88
N THR A 24 4.43 -1.82 -14.55
CA THR A 24 3.65 -3.05 -14.42
C THR A 24 4.47 -4.28 -14.78
N ASP A 25 5.30 -4.20 -15.81
CA ASP A 25 6.05 -5.35 -16.31
C ASP A 25 7.36 -5.59 -15.55
N ARG A 26 8.00 -4.52 -15.04
CA ARG A 26 9.39 -4.60 -14.54
C ARG A 26 9.53 -4.36 -13.05
N VAL A 27 8.65 -3.57 -12.46
CA VAL A 27 8.77 -3.10 -11.07
C VAL A 27 7.73 -3.75 -10.16
N VAL A 28 6.49 -3.91 -10.63
CA VAL A 28 5.41 -4.53 -9.86
C VAL A 28 5.71 -6.00 -9.49
N PRO A 29 6.21 -6.87 -10.39
CA PRO A 29 6.48 -8.26 -10.03
C PRO A 29 7.47 -8.41 -8.87
N PRO A 30 8.68 -7.80 -8.88
CA PRO A 30 9.59 -7.89 -7.74
C PRO A 30 9.06 -7.21 -6.47
N LEU A 31 8.20 -6.19 -6.58
CA LEU A 31 7.52 -5.60 -5.41
C LEU A 31 6.59 -6.60 -4.74
N VAL A 32 5.70 -7.22 -5.53
CA VAL A 32 4.74 -8.21 -5.06
C VAL A 32 5.44 -9.43 -4.46
N ASP A 33 6.49 -9.92 -5.12
CA ASP A 33 7.29 -11.04 -4.60
C ASP A 33 7.92 -10.71 -3.24
N ALA A 34 8.51 -9.52 -3.09
CA ALA A 34 9.12 -9.09 -1.83
C ALA A 34 8.09 -9.00 -0.69
N TRP A 35 6.90 -8.46 -0.96
CA TRP A 35 5.82 -8.35 0.02
C TRP A 35 5.24 -9.70 0.42
N LEU A 36 4.96 -10.57 -0.55
CA LEU A 36 4.41 -11.90 -0.29
C LEU A 36 5.42 -12.79 0.43
N LEU A 37 6.71 -12.71 0.10
CA LEU A 37 7.77 -13.45 0.80
C LEU A 37 7.82 -13.06 2.28
N GLU A 38 7.81 -11.75 2.59
CA GLU A 38 7.82 -11.25 3.96
C GLU A 38 6.54 -11.63 4.70
N TYR A 39 5.39 -11.39 4.08
CA TYR A 39 4.08 -11.67 4.67
C TYR A 39 3.92 -13.16 4.99
N ASN A 40 4.28 -14.05 4.06
CA ASN A 40 4.17 -15.49 4.23
C ASN A 40 5.10 -16.03 5.33
N ALA A 41 6.25 -15.40 5.56
CA ALA A 41 7.15 -15.78 6.65
C ALA A 41 6.52 -15.51 8.03
N ARG A 42 5.61 -14.53 8.14
CA ARG A 42 4.92 -14.16 9.40
C ARG A 42 3.54 -14.78 9.54
N SER A 43 2.86 -14.95 8.41
CA SER A 43 1.49 -15.41 8.32
C SER A 43 1.40 -16.37 7.12
N PRO A 44 1.57 -17.68 7.33
CA PRO A 44 1.40 -18.66 6.25
C PRO A 44 -0.10 -18.79 5.91
N SER A 45 -0.66 -17.74 5.29
CA SER A 45 -1.97 -17.75 4.66
C SER A 45 -1.80 -18.14 3.20
N ARG A 46 -2.71 -18.95 2.68
CA ARG A 46 -2.75 -19.33 1.25
C ARG A 46 -3.88 -18.64 0.50
N ASP A 47 -4.66 -17.80 1.19
CA ASP A 47 -5.86 -17.17 0.66
C ASP A 47 -5.62 -15.68 0.41
N VAL A 48 -4.50 -15.36 -0.25
CA VAL A 48 -4.18 -14.00 -0.69
C VAL A 48 -4.70 -13.79 -2.11
N MET A 49 -5.48 -12.73 -2.31
CA MET A 49 -6.05 -12.37 -3.60
C MET A 49 -5.55 -11.00 -4.04
N GLU A 50 -5.24 -10.87 -5.32
CA GLU A 50 -5.04 -9.58 -5.98
C GLU A 50 -6.37 -9.04 -6.51
N ILE A 51 -6.65 -7.77 -6.23
CA ILE A 51 -7.87 -7.08 -6.64
C ILE A 51 -7.47 -5.79 -7.37
N ALA A 52 -7.95 -5.61 -8.59
CA ALA A 52 -7.78 -4.37 -9.35
C ALA A 52 -9.07 -3.54 -9.34
N VAL A 53 -9.01 -2.30 -8.87
CA VAL A 53 -10.15 -1.38 -8.85
C VAL A 53 -9.69 0.07 -8.95
N GLY A 54 -10.32 0.84 -9.85
CA GLY A 54 -10.07 2.28 -9.98
C GLY A 54 -8.65 2.66 -10.39
N GLY A 55 -7.93 1.80 -11.12
CA GLY A 55 -6.53 2.03 -11.52
C GLY A 55 -5.50 1.67 -10.44
N PHE A 56 -5.94 1.05 -9.35
CA PHE A 56 -5.09 0.56 -8.27
C PHE A 56 -5.25 -0.95 -8.11
N CYS A 57 -4.19 -1.59 -7.66
CA CYS A 57 -4.18 -2.99 -7.28
C CYS A 57 -3.96 -3.14 -5.78
N PHE A 58 -4.53 -4.20 -5.22
CA PHE A 58 -4.53 -4.50 -3.79
C PHE A 58 -4.23 -5.98 -3.59
N LEU A 59 -3.34 -6.31 -2.65
CA LEU A 59 -3.19 -7.67 -2.13
C LEU A 59 -3.96 -7.78 -0.83
N PHE A 60 -4.89 -8.73 -0.75
CA PHE A 60 -5.76 -8.91 0.40
C PHE A 60 -5.76 -10.36 0.89
N ASP A 61 -5.51 -10.57 2.18
CA ASP A 61 -5.63 -11.87 2.83
C ASP A 61 -7.08 -12.11 3.24
N LEU A 62 -7.79 -12.98 2.53
CA LEU A 62 -9.19 -13.29 2.78
C LEU A 62 -9.40 -14.01 4.12
N LYS A 63 -8.42 -14.80 4.56
CA LYS A 63 -8.53 -15.59 5.78
C LYS A 63 -8.48 -14.75 7.05
N HIS A 64 -7.65 -13.70 7.03
CA HIS A 64 -7.48 -12.79 8.17
C HIS A 64 -8.11 -11.41 7.94
N GLU A 65 -8.72 -11.20 6.77
CA GLU A 65 -9.34 -9.94 6.36
C GLU A 65 -8.37 -8.75 6.43
N ARG A 66 -7.15 -8.94 5.92
CA ARG A 66 -6.07 -7.94 5.98
C ARG A 66 -5.75 -7.40 4.61
N LEU A 67 -5.66 -6.07 4.51
CA LEU A 67 -4.95 -5.45 3.41
C LEU A 67 -3.43 -5.64 3.60
N ILE A 68 -2.78 -6.33 2.68
CA ILE A 68 -1.33 -6.56 2.69
C ILE A 68 -0.62 -5.41 1.99
N ALA A 69 -1.05 -5.07 0.78
CA ALA A 69 -0.43 -4.01 -0.01
C ALA A 69 -1.45 -3.35 -0.93
N ALA A 70 -1.16 -2.11 -1.31
CA ALA A 70 -1.88 -1.40 -2.35
C ALA A 70 -0.88 -0.61 -3.20
N TRP A 71 -1.06 -0.57 -4.52
CA TRP A 71 -0.21 0.18 -5.43
C TRP A 71 -0.96 0.67 -6.66
N GLY A 72 -0.38 1.64 -7.35
CA GLY A 72 -0.82 2.09 -8.67
C GLY A 72 0.02 3.25 -9.17
N VAL A 73 -0.12 3.57 -10.45
CA VAL A 73 0.54 4.72 -11.06
C VAL A 73 -0.31 5.97 -10.86
N SER A 74 0.29 6.99 -10.26
CA SER A 74 -0.37 8.27 -10.00
C SER A 74 -0.79 8.93 -11.31
N GLN A 75 -2.06 9.31 -11.40
CA GLN A 75 -2.58 10.17 -12.47
C GLN A 75 -2.62 11.66 -12.04
N GLY A 76 -1.95 11.99 -10.94
CA GLY A 76 -2.01 13.30 -10.29
C GLY A 76 -3.22 13.46 -9.38
N ARG A 77 -3.67 14.71 -9.19
CA ARG A 77 -4.77 15.02 -8.27
C ARG A 77 -6.10 14.51 -8.80
N HIS A 78 -6.73 13.62 -8.04
CA HIS A 78 -8.10 13.19 -8.28
C HIS A 78 -9.11 14.25 -7.78
N GLY A 79 -10.03 14.65 -8.66
CA GLY A 79 -10.99 15.73 -8.41
C GLY A 79 -12.35 15.29 -7.90
N ALA A 80 -12.67 13.99 -7.87
CA ALA A 80 -13.99 13.55 -7.46
C ALA A 80 -14.22 13.76 -5.95
N PRO A 81 -15.45 14.08 -5.53
CA PRO A 81 -15.78 14.25 -4.12
C PRO A 81 -15.56 12.94 -3.34
N ARG A 82 -15.19 13.07 -2.07
CA ARG A 82 -15.05 11.93 -1.16
C ARG A 82 -16.41 11.31 -0.87
N ASP A 83 -16.60 10.05 -1.26
CA ASP A 83 -17.81 9.30 -0.92
C ASP A 83 -17.80 8.96 0.58
N LYS A 84 -18.63 9.69 1.33
CA LYS A 84 -18.76 9.55 2.79
C LYS A 84 -19.57 8.31 3.19
N GLY A 85 -20.40 7.77 2.29
CA GLY A 85 -21.34 6.68 2.59
C GLY A 85 -20.67 5.32 2.76
N ARG A 86 -19.54 5.11 2.08
CA ARG A 86 -18.80 3.83 2.05
C ARG A 86 -17.78 3.64 3.17
N MET A 87 -17.71 4.57 4.12
CA MET A 87 -16.82 4.43 5.27
C MET A 87 -17.45 3.64 6.43
N ALA A 88 -18.54 2.90 6.24
CA ALA A 88 -19.17 2.10 7.29
C ALA A 88 -18.71 0.63 7.21
N GLY A 89 -18.19 0.07 8.31
CA GLY A 89 -18.07 -1.38 8.49
C GLY A 89 -16.65 -1.96 8.61
N HIS A 90 -15.64 -1.44 7.90
CA HIS A 90 -14.29 -2.04 7.89
C HIS A 90 -13.17 -1.00 7.75
N PRO A 91 -11.99 -1.19 8.39
CA PRO A 91 -11.74 -2.15 9.46
C PRO A 91 -12.55 -1.80 10.73
N LEU A 92 -12.76 -2.81 11.57
CA LEU A 92 -13.28 -2.62 12.92
C LEU A 92 -12.26 -1.75 13.69
N GLY A 93 -12.73 -0.69 14.37
CA GLY A 93 -11.83 0.30 14.96
C GLY A 93 -10.83 -0.32 15.96
N ALA A 94 -9.55 0.05 15.88
CA ALA A 94 -8.49 -0.45 16.77
C ALA A 94 -8.31 0.37 18.06
N GLY A 95 -9.40 0.96 18.57
CA GLY A 95 -9.38 1.77 19.80
C GLY A 95 -9.03 3.25 19.61
N ALA A 96 -8.95 3.97 20.73
CA ALA A 96 -8.66 5.40 20.75
C ALA A 96 -7.24 5.69 20.25
N GLY A 97 -7.10 6.63 19.30
CA GLY A 97 -5.81 6.99 18.70
C GLY A 97 -5.55 6.37 17.32
N TYR A 98 -6.39 5.43 16.88
CA TYR A 98 -6.34 4.87 15.52
C TYR A 98 -7.40 5.51 14.62
N HIS A 99 -6.98 5.82 13.39
CA HIS A 99 -7.84 6.25 12.30
C HIS A 99 -8.08 5.09 11.34
N ARG A 100 -9.06 5.25 10.44
CA ARG A 100 -9.15 4.46 9.21
C ARG A 100 -8.19 5.07 8.19
N GLY A 101 -6.95 4.60 8.25
CA GLY A 101 -5.88 5.01 7.34
C GLY A 101 -6.17 4.53 5.93
N HIS A 102 -5.96 5.38 4.94
CA HIS A 102 -6.05 4.99 3.55
C HIS A 102 -4.70 4.47 3.08
N ALA A 103 -4.67 3.31 2.44
CA ALA A 103 -3.46 2.79 1.80
C ALA A 103 -3.14 3.62 0.54
N ILE A 104 -4.12 3.81 -0.34
CA ILE A 104 -4.10 4.78 -1.43
C ILE A 104 -4.91 6.02 -1.00
N PRO A 105 -4.32 7.22 -0.93
CA PRO A 105 -5.05 8.41 -0.51
C PRO A 105 -6.18 8.77 -1.47
N HIS A 106 -7.28 9.30 -0.93
CA HIS A 106 -8.41 9.78 -1.72
C HIS A 106 -8.02 10.84 -2.76
N THR A 107 -6.99 11.65 -2.48
CA THR A 107 -6.44 12.64 -3.43
C THR A 107 -5.78 12.02 -4.66
N LEU A 108 -5.44 10.73 -4.63
CA LEU A 108 -5.02 9.96 -5.81
C LEU A 108 -6.17 9.16 -6.44
N GLY A 109 -7.36 9.18 -5.85
CA GLY A 109 -8.51 8.37 -6.30
C GLY A 109 -8.64 7.03 -5.60
N GLY A 110 -7.93 6.81 -4.50
CA GLY A 110 -8.05 5.59 -3.71
C GLY A 110 -9.49 5.34 -3.25
N PRO A 111 -10.03 4.12 -3.42
CA PRO A 111 -11.38 3.76 -2.99
C PRO A 111 -11.46 3.64 -1.46
N THR A 112 -12.63 3.33 -0.90
CA THR A 112 -12.85 3.30 0.56
C THR A 112 -13.03 1.91 1.16
N ASP A 113 -13.17 0.84 0.38
CA ASP A 113 -13.49 -0.50 0.92
C ASP A 113 -12.23 -1.21 1.47
N ILE A 114 -11.61 -2.06 0.65
CA ILE A 114 -10.39 -2.82 0.99
C ILE A 114 -9.16 -1.93 1.24
N ASN A 115 -9.26 -0.64 0.94
CA ASN A 115 -8.20 0.35 1.01
C ASN A 115 -8.00 0.95 2.43
N LEU A 116 -8.71 0.44 3.44
CA LEU A 116 -8.66 0.96 4.79
C LEU A 116 -7.97 -0.01 5.75
N VAL A 117 -7.12 0.54 6.61
CA VAL A 117 -6.44 -0.19 7.69
C VAL A 117 -6.49 0.60 9.00
N PRO A 118 -6.40 -0.07 10.17
CA PRO A 118 -6.21 0.64 11.42
C PRO A 118 -4.81 1.28 11.43
N GLN A 119 -4.76 2.61 11.40
CA GLN A 119 -3.51 3.37 11.35
C GLN A 119 -3.43 4.37 12.50
N LEU A 120 -2.28 4.49 13.17
CA LEU A 120 -2.08 5.51 14.20
C LEU A 120 -2.37 6.91 13.64
N GLY A 121 -3.18 7.68 14.35
CA GLY A 121 -3.62 8.99 13.91
C GLY A 121 -2.44 9.94 13.67
N ALA A 122 -1.42 9.90 14.53
CA ALA A 122 -0.20 10.70 14.42
C ALA A 122 0.58 10.43 13.12
N ILE A 123 0.52 9.20 12.61
CA ILE A 123 1.17 8.82 11.34
C ILE A 123 0.28 9.26 10.19
N ASN A 124 -0.99 8.85 10.22
CA ASN A 124 -1.98 9.11 9.18
C ASN A 124 -2.13 10.61 8.83
N ILE A 125 -1.99 11.52 9.80
CA ILE A 125 -2.08 12.97 9.54
C ILE A 125 -0.72 13.68 9.45
N GLY A 126 0.37 12.98 9.77
CA GLY A 126 1.74 13.51 9.81
C GLY A 126 2.59 13.01 8.64
N PRO A 127 3.63 12.21 8.90
CA PRO A 127 4.67 11.86 7.91
C PRO A 127 4.11 11.18 6.65
N PHE A 128 3.00 10.45 6.75
CA PHE A 128 2.36 9.79 5.60
C PHE A 128 1.97 10.77 4.48
N ARG A 129 1.58 12.00 4.85
CA ARG A 129 1.13 13.01 3.88
C ARG A 129 2.24 13.56 3.00
N GLU A 130 3.50 13.32 3.34
CA GLU A 130 4.61 13.83 2.55
C GLU A 130 4.73 13.12 1.21
N LEU A 131 4.77 11.78 1.21
CA LEU A 131 4.81 11.00 -0.03
C LEU A 131 3.48 11.06 -0.79
N GLU A 132 2.34 11.13 -0.11
CA GLU A 132 1.04 11.33 -0.77
C GLU A 132 1.01 12.63 -1.59
N ARG A 133 1.49 13.74 -1.00
CA ARG A 133 1.57 15.04 -1.70
C ARG A 133 2.54 14.97 -2.88
N GLN A 134 3.66 14.29 -2.72
CA GLN A 134 4.62 14.10 -3.81
C GLN A 134 4.04 13.24 -4.94
N ALA A 135 3.34 12.16 -4.63
CA ALA A 135 2.67 11.31 -5.61
C ALA A 135 1.62 12.10 -6.41
N VAL A 136 0.82 12.93 -5.73
CA VAL A 136 -0.14 13.84 -6.39
C VAL A 136 0.57 14.85 -7.32
N ALA A 137 1.74 15.34 -6.91
CA ALA A 137 2.53 16.31 -7.68
C ALA A 137 3.37 15.67 -8.80
N THR A 138 3.45 14.34 -8.88
CA THR A 138 4.25 13.62 -9.88
C THR A 138 3.39 12.55 -10.59
N PRO A 139 2.51 12.95 -11.53
CA PRO A 139 1.84 12.00 -12.41
C PRO A 139 2.85 11.09 -13.13
N GLY A 140 2.51 9.83 -13.31
CA GLY A 140 3.39 8.79 -13.85
C GLY A 140 4.30 8.11 -12.81
N ALA A 141 4.38 8.60 -11.57
CA ALA A 141 5.09 7.90 -10.51
C ALA A 141 4.25 6.74 -9.95
N LEU A 142 4.88 5.59 -9.66
CA LEU A 142 4.25 4.50 -8.95
C LEU A 142 4.26 4.78 -7.45
N TYR A 143 3.09 4.75 -6.83
CA TYR A 143 2.92 4.89 -5.39
C TYR A 143 2.44 3.56 -4.80
N PHE A 144 2.95 3.20 -3.62
CA PHE A 144 2.50 2.01 -2.91
C PHE A 144 2.49 2.17 -1.39
N THR A 145 1.74 1.29 -0.74
CA THR A 145 1.89 0.97 0.68
C THR A 145 1.94 -0.53 0.88
N TYR A 146 2.80 -1.00 1.79
CA TYR A 146 2.86 -2.38 2.26
C TYR A 146 2.72 -2.42 3.78
N TRP A 147 1.76 -3.21 4.29
CA TRP A 147 1.38 -3.28 5.69
C TRP A 147 1.91 -4.57 6.31
N SER A 148 2.75 -4.42 7.34
CA SER A 148 3.33 -5.54 8.09
C SER A 148 2.46 -5.90 9.29
N TYR A 149 2.32 -7.18 9.58
CA TYR A 149 1.45 -7.70 10.64
C TYR A 149 2.24 -8.52 11.66
N PRO A 150 1.73 -8.65 12.90
CA PRO A 150 2.35 -9.54 13.86
C PRO A 150 2.19 -11.01 13.39
N PRO A 151 3.12 -11.91 13.77
CA PRO A 151 3.01 -13.31 13.40
C PRO A 151 1.68 -13.92 13.82
N THR A 152 1.04 -14.64 12.90
CA THR A 152 -0.27 -15.23 13.15
C THR A 152 -0.10 -16.59 13.84
N ARG A 153 -0.70 -16.78 15.02
CA ARG A 153 -0.61 -18.05 15.75
C ARG A 153 -1.57 -19.07 15.15
N ALA A 154 -1.16 -20.34 15.08
CA ALA A 154 -1.96 -21.44 14.51
C ALA A 154 -3.31 -21.69 15.21
N LYS A 155 -3.51 -21.15 16.43
CA LYS A 155 -4.76 -21.25 17.21
C LYS A 155 -5.19 -19.86 17.68
N GLY A 156 -5.87 -19.12 16.81
CA GLY A 156 -6.45 -17.80 17.09
C GLY A 156 -6.67 -16.99 15.81
N GLY A 157 -7.70 -16.15 15.77
CA GLY A 157 -7.89 -15.19 14.69
C GLY A 157 -6.72 -14.21 14.61
N GLY A 158 -6.25 -13.90 13.40
CA GLY A 158 -5.18 -12.93 13.20
C GLY A 158 -5.67 -11.50 13.44
N SER A 159 -4.88 -10.67 14.13
CA SER A 159 -5.18 -9.24 14.28
C SER A 159 -5.25 -8.54 12.91
N GLN A 160 -6.28 -7.75 12.65
CA GLN A 160 -6.37 -6.85 11.48
C GLN A 160 -5.53 -5.57 11.64
N GLN A 161 -4.87 -5.40 12.80
CA GLN A 161 -4.01 -4.24 13.06
C GLN A 161 -2.58 -4.52 12.58
N PRO A 162 -2.05 -3.74 11.62
CA PRO A 162 -0.65 -3.81 11.24
C PRO A 162 0.25 -3.21 12.33
N ILE A 163 1.49 -3.69 12.41
CA ILE A 163 2.55 -3.18 13.31
C ILE A 163 3.45 -2.15 12.63
N GLY A 164 3.30 -1.97 11.31
CA GLY A 164 4.07 -1.00 10.56
C GLY A 164 3.71 -1.00 9.09
N VAL A 165 4.22 0.00 8.38
CA VAL A 165 3.95 0.22 6.97
C VAL A 165 5.17 0.76 6.25
N ASP A 166 5.46 0.21 5.08
CA ASP A 166 6.34 0.82 4.10
C ASP A 166 5.50 1.62 3.11
N GLN A 167 5.80 2.92 2.98
CA GLN A 167 5.21 3.81 1.99
C GLN A 167 6.26 4.10 0.93
N GLY A 168 5.94 3.87 -0.34
CA GLY A 168 6.90 4.00 -1.43
C GLY A 168 6.43 4.93 -2.55
N LEU A 169 7.36 5.70 -3.09
CA LEU A 169 7.18 6.48 -4.32
C LEU A 169 8.34 6.22 -5.29
N LEU A 170 8.01 5.67 -6.45
CA LEU A 170 8.97 5.32 -7.49
C LEU A 170 8.75 6.21 -8.69
N ARG A 171 9.81 6.91 -9.08
CA ARG A 171 9.86 7.74 -10.29
C ARG A 171 10.77 7.04 -11.30
N PRO A 172 10.42 7.00 -12.59
CA PRO A 172 11.25 6.33 -13.58
C PRO A 172 12.69 6.86 -13.60
N GLY A 173 13.67 5.95 -13.62
CA GLY A 173 15.09 6.30 -13.68
C GLY A 173 15.68 6.88 -12.38
N LEU A 174 14.91 6.94 -11.29
CA LEU A 174 15.36 7.41 -9.98
C LEU A 174 15.34 6.28 -8.95
N ALA A 175 16.15 6.43 -7.91
CA ALA A 175 16.09 5.52 -6.77
C ALA A 175 14.71 5.62 -6.08
N PRO A 176 14.12 4.50 -5.64
CA PRO A 176 12.88 4.52 -4.86
C PRO A 176 12.99 5.35 -3.57
N ASP A 177 12.00 6.21 -3.27
CA ASP A 177 11.82 6.83 -1.95
C ASP A 177 10.86 5.92 -1.15
N ILE A 178 11.41 5.06 -0.30
CA ILE A 178 10.65 4.12 0.54
C ILE A 178 10.87 4.50 2.01
N ARG A 179 9.77 4.69 2.74
CA ARG A 179 9.77 5.14 4.13
C ARG A 179 9.00 4.15 4.99
N THR A 180 9.63 3.70 6.08
CA THR A 180 9.02 2.78 7.04
C THR A 180 8.49 3.56 8.24
N HIS A 181 7.26 3.24 8.64
CA HIS A 181 6.61 3.81 9.82
C HIS A 181 6.11 2.67 10.72
N GLY A 182 6.38 2.73 12.02
CA GLY A 182 5.79 1.79 12.99
C GLY A 182 4.36 2.19 13.32
N ASN A 183 3.43 1.24 13.43
CA ASN A 183 1.99 1.47 13.60
C ASN A 183 1.43 0.93 14.93
#